data_AF-A0A1M6YKX7-F1
#
_entry.id   AF-A0A1M6YKX7-F1
#
_cell.length_a   1.000
_cell.length_b   1.000
_cell.length_c   1.000
_cell.angle_alpha   90.00
_cell.angle_beta   90.00
_cell.angle_gamma   90.00
#
_symmetry.space_group_name_H-M   'P 1'
#
loop_
_entity.id
_entity.type
_entity.pdbx_description
1 polymer ?
#
loop_
_entity_poly.entity_id
_entity_poly.type
_entity_poly.pdbx_seq_one_letter_code
_entity_poly.pdbx_strand_id
1 'polypeptide(L)'
;MANFFRNTWIFIKGIYQRAERAALGNIVNRSTDLYEHAKAKLIFDYAFYYTMALIPVTVLAIVTSNEVNLIVIPFLVGMLFICLVLLRNGVSAKVVGALTSLTTLVMPILSSFFNNQDISPKYATIWIVSILFCYITANLLTAVLWSTIIVAYLALVAYIKLNGISLYVSSGFSNSYLYISNPIVITVYLLFIIRSMGMYYQNVISMERKRTQQQQKQQLSLIHQHLTKQFMLVKGFSRSGRTAFQNGELELLEACFTEIEKQCGIAINYLDESSEQKHNGENYTEV
;
A
#
# COMPACT_ATOMS: atom_id res chain seq x y z
N MET A 1 2.70 7.35 -34.62
CA MET A 1 2.31 6.46 -33.50
C MET A 1 2.76 6.96 -32.12
N ALA A 2 4.03 7.33 -31.91
CA ALA A 2 4.52 7.78 -30.59
C ALA A 2 3.75 9.00 -29.98
N ASN A 3 3.34 9.96 -30.82
CA ASN A 3 2.56 11.12 -30.35
C ASN A 3 1.14 10.75 -29.90
N PHE A 4 0.54 9.71 -30.49
CA PHE A 4 -0.77 9.21 -30.07
C PHE A 4 -0.67 8.54 -28.70
N PHE A 5 0.29 7.63 -28.52
CA PHE A 5 0.57 7.01 -27.21
C PHE A 5 0.88 8.05 -26.13
N ARG A 6 1.66 9.08 -26.45
CA ARG A 6 1.96 10.18 -25.52
C ARG A 6 0.71 10.96 -25.13
N ASN A 7 -0.14 11.30 -26.09
CA ASN A 7 -1.37 12.04 -25.84
C ASN A 7 -2.39 11.21 -25.05
N THR A 8 -2.56 9.93 -25.38
CA THR A 8 -3.40 8.98 -24.63
C THR A 8 -2.90 8.81 -23.20
N TRP A 9 -1.57 8.73 -23.00
CA TRP A 9 -0.97 8.65 -21.67
C TRP A 9 -1.24 9.90 -20.83
N ILE A 10 -1.06 11.09 -21.41
CA ILE A 10 -1.35 12.37 -20.75
C ILE A 10 -2.84 12.45 -20.36
N PHE A 11 -3.72 11.99 -21.24
CA PHE A 11 -5.16 11.96 -20.98
C PHE A 11 -5.52 11.01 -19.83
N ILE A 12 -5.00 9.77 -19.84
CA ILE A 12 -5.19 8.80 -18.75
C ILE A 12 -4.64 9.34 -17.44
N LYS A 13 -3.46 9.97 -17.46
CA LYS A 13 -2.86 10.61 -16.29
C LYS A 13 -3.74 11.76 -15.76
N GLY A 14 -4.33 12.55 -16.66
CA GLY A 14 -5.27 13.62 -16.29
C GLY A 14 -6.53 13.09 -15.63
N ILE A 15 -7.11 12.01 -16.15
CA ILE A 15 -8.28 11.33 -15.54
C ILE A 15 -7.90 10.78 -14.17
N TYR A 16 -6.79 10.06 -14.07
CA TYR A 16 -6.30 9.46 -12.83
C TYR A 16 -6.12 10.54 -11.75
N GLN A 17 -5.41 11.63 -12.04
CA GLN A 17 -5.17 12.71 -11.07
C GLN A 17 -6.45 13.42 -10.63
N ARG A 18 -7.42 13.59 -11.53
CA ARG A 18 -8.72 14.18 -11.19
C ARG A 18 -9.54 13.23 -10.30
N ALA A 19 -9.56 11.94 -10.65
CA ALA A 19 -10.25 10.91 -9.87
C ALA A 19 -9.60 10.73 -8.48
N GLU A 20 -8.27 10.74 -8.40
CA GLU A 20 -7.50 10.64 -7.15
C GLU A 20 -7.84 11.81 -6.24
N ARG A 21 -7.81 13.05 -6.75
CA ARG A 21 -8.20 14.25 -5.98
C ARG A 21 -9.66 14.21 -5.54
N ALA A 22 -10.56 13.71 -6.39
CA ALA A 22 -11.98 13.62 -6.05
C ALA A 22 -12.26 12.57 -4.96
N ALA A 23 -11.56 11.43 -4.98
CA ALA A 23 -11.76 10.33 -4.04
C ALA A 23 -10.99 10.54 -2.72
N LEU A 24 -9.73 10.99 -2.79
CA LEU A 24 -8.83 11.08 -1.63
C LEU A 24 -8.69 12.50 -1.07
N GLY A 25 -9.18 13.53 -1.75
CA GLY A 25 -8.97 14.94 -1.37
C GLY A 25 -9.45 15.28 0.06
N ASN A 26 -10.53 14.64 0.52
CA ASN A 26 -11.03 14.84 1.89
C ASN A 26 -10.24 14.05 2.94
N ILE A 27 -9.68 12.88 2.57
CA ILE A 27 -8.90 12.04 3.50
C ILE A 27 -7.55 12.68 3.79
N VAL A 28 -6.89 13.25 2.77
CA VAL A 28 -5.61 13.96 2.91
C VAL A 28 -5.66 15.07 3.97
N ASN A 29 -6.79 15.76 4.08
CA ASN A 29 -6.96 16.86 5.03
C ASN A 29 -7.35 16.41 6.45
N ARG A 30 -7.75 15.14 6.64
CA ARG A 30 -8.35 14.66 7.89
C ARG A 30 -7.54 13.58 8.61
N SER A 31 -6.77 12.76 7.89
CA SER A 31 -5.96 11.69 8.50
C SER A 31 -4.56 12.16 8.88
N THR A 32 -4.24 12.15 10.16
CA THR A 32 -2.87 12.34 10.68
C THR A 32 -2.00 11.09 10.52
N ASP A 33 -2.61 9.93 10.26
CA ASP A 33 -1.94 8.63 10.10
C ASP A 33 -1.57 8.36 8.64
N LEU A 34 -0.26 8.24 8.37
CA LEU A 34 0.29 7.91 7.05
C LEU A 34 -0.17 6.52 6.56
N TYR A 35 -0.43 5.58 7.48
CA TYR A 35 -0.76 4.21 7.13
C TYR A 35 -2.18 4.09 6.57
N GLU A 36 -3.16 4.76 7.20
CA GLU A 36 -4.52 4.88 6.67
C GLU A 36 -4.53 5.57 5.30
N HIS A 37 -3.69 6.59 5.11
CA HIS A 37 -3.56 7.27 3.83
C HIS A 37 -3.05 6.33 2.72
N ALA A 38 -2.04 5.51 3.01
CA ALA A 38 -1.53 4.52 2.06
C ALA A 38 -2.55 3.42 1.72
N LYS A 39 -3.32 2.95 2.71
CA LYS A 39 -4.41 2.00 2.48
C LYS A 39 -5.53 2.59 1.63
N ALA A 40 -5.94 3.83 1.91
CA ALA A 40 -6.93 4.54 1.11
C ALA A 40 -6.46 4.70 -0.34
N LYS A 41 -5.18 5.07 -0.54
CA LYS A 41 -4.58 5.15 -1.87
C LYS A 41 -4.56 3.80 -2.59
N LEU A 42 -4.22 2.72 -1.89
CA LEU A 42 -4.28 1.37 -2.45
C LEU A 42 -5.69 1.00 -2.92
N ILE A 43 -6.71 1.29 -2.11
CA ILE A 43 -8.12 1.01 -2.46
C ILE A 43 -8.52 1.79 -3.71
N PHE A 44 -8.13 3.07 -3.80
CA PHE A 44 -8.37 3.89 -4.98
C PHE A 44 -7.68 3.31 -6.22
N ASP A 45 -6.38 3.02 -6.13
CA ASP A 45 -5.60 2.45 -7.23
C ASP A 45 -6.20 1.12 -7.70
N TYR A 46 -6.56 0.26 -6.74
CA TYR A 46 -7.22 -1.02 -7.02
C TYR A 46 -8.54 -0.80 -7.76
N ALA A 47 -9.47 -0.01 -7.24
CA ALA A 47 -10.77 0.21 -7.86
C ALA A 47 -10.65 0.85 -9.25
N PHE A 48 -9.75 1.83 -9.42
CA PHE A 48 -9.51 2.51 -10.69
C PHE A 48 -8.94 1.55 -11.75
N TYR A 49 -7.84 0.87 -11.44
CA TYR A 49 -7.19 -0.02 -12.39
C TYR A 49 -8.02 -1.29 -12.65
N TYR A 50 -8.78 -1.77 -11.66
CA TYR A 50 -9.69 -2.90 -11.85
C TYR A 50 -10.83 -2.52 -12.78
N THR A 51 -11.40 -1.32 -12.63
CA THR A 51 -12.41 -0.79 -13.57
C THR A 51 -11.86 -0.69 -14.99
N MET A 52 -10.61 -0.24 -15.14
CA MET A 52 -9.93 -0.21 -16.46
C MET A 52 -9.69 -1.62 -17.01
N ALA A 53 -9.31 -2.59 -16.16
CA ALA A 53 -9.14 -3.98 -16.55
C ALA A 53 -10.44 -4.64 -16.99
N LEU A 54 -11.60 -4.19 -16.47
CA LEU A 54 -12.90 -4.68 -16.90
C LEU A 54 -13.28 -4.23 -18.32
N ILE A 55 -12.76 -3.11 -18.84
CA ILE A 55 -13.09 -2.60 -20.19
C ILE A 55 -12.86 -3.66 -21.28
N PRO A 56 -11.66 -4.25 -21.44
CA PRO A 56 -11.45 -5.29 -22.45
C PRO A 56 -12.29 -6.54 -22.18
N VAL A 57 -12.59 -6.86 -20.92
CA VAL A 57 -13.47 -7.99 -20.56
C VAL A 57 -14.91 -7.73 -21.01
N THR A 58 -15.42 -6.51 -20.84
CA THR A 58 -16.74 -6.11 -21.33
C THR A 58 -16.80 -6.17 -22.85
N VAL A 59 -15.75 -5.73 -23.56
CA VAL A 59 -15.69 -5.85 -25.03
C VAL A 59 -15.78 -7.31 -25.46
N LEU A 60 -15.03 -8.21 -24.80
CA LEU A 60 -15.13 -9.65 -25.05
C LEU A 60 -16.53 -10.19 -24.74
N ALA A 61 -17.17 -9.75 -23.66
CA ALA A 61 -18.53 -10.15 -23.30
C ALA A 61 -19.56 -9.71 -24.34
N ILE A 62 -19.42 -8.51 -24.91
CA ILE A 62 -20.29 -8.01 -26.00
C ILE A 62 -20.10 -8.86 -27.25
N VAL A 63 -18.86 -9.08 -27.68
CA VAL A 63 -18.54 -9.87 -28.90
C VAL A 63 -19.07 -11.30 -28.80
N THR A 64 -19.10 -11.86 -27.60
CA THR A 64 -19.55 -13.24 -27.37
C THR A 64 -20.98 -13.36 -26.90
N SER A 65 -21.69 -12.22 -26.78
CA SER A 65 -23.06 -12.14 -26.30
C SER A 65 -23.28 -12.86 -24.96
N ASN A 66 -22.28 -12.80 -24.06
CA ASN A 66 -22.37 -13.41 -22.73
C ASN A 66 -23.25 -12.54 -21.82
N GLU A 67 -24.54 -12.87 -21.74
CA GLU A 67 -25.55 -12.10 -20.99
C GLU A 67 -25.20 -11.94 -19.50
N VAL A 68 -24.67 -13.01 -18.88
CA VAL A 68 -24.28 -12.98 -17.46
C VAL A 68 -23.22 -11.91 -17.21
N ASN A 69 -22.14 -11.91 -18.00
CA ASN A 69 -21.06 -10.95 -17.83
C ASN A 69 -21.48 -9.52 -18.19
N LEU A 70 -22.41 -9.36 -19.13
CA LEU A 70 -22.99 -8.06 -19.47
C LEU A 70 -23.81 -7.45 -18.33
N ILE A 71 -24.37 -8.26 -17.43
CA ILE A 71 -25.10 -7.77 -16.24
C ILE A 71 -24.15 -7.61 -15.04
N VAL A 72 -23.29 -8.61 -14.81
CA VAL A 72 -22.40 -8.66 -13.63
C VAL A 72 -21.34 -7.56 -13.68
N ILE A 73 -20.75 -7.27 -14.85
CA ILE A 73 -19.68 -6.28 -14.97
C ILE A 73 -20.15 -4.85 -14.63
N PRO A 74 -21.25 -4.32 -15.21
CA PRO A 74 -21.77 -3.00 -14.82
C PRO A 74 -22.14 -2.92 -13.35
N PHE A 75 -22.73 -3.98 -12.78
CA PHE A 75 -23.04 -4.04 -11.36
C PHE A 75 -21.77 -3.93 -10.50
N LEU A 76 -20.72 -4.67 -10.85
CA LEU A 76 -19.42 -4.60 -10.17
C LEU A 76 -18.80 -3.20 -10.26
N VAL A 77 -18.84 -2.56 -11.42
CA VAL A 77 -18.36 -1.17 -11.59
C VAL A 77 -19.15 -0.21 -10.69
N GLY A 78 -20.48 -0.37 -10.63
CA GLY A 78 -21.33 0.41 -9.72
C GLY A 78 -20.94 0.23 -8.25
N MET A 79 -20.69 -1.01 -7.81
CA MET A 79 -20.25 -1.30 -6.45
C MET A 79 -18.86 -0.72 -6.13
N LEU A 80 -17.92 -0.77 -7.07
CA LEU A 80 -16.61 -0.14 -6.92
C LEU A 80 -16.73 1.38 -6.81
N PHE A 81 -17.62 2.00 -7.58
CA PHE A 81 -17.90 3.43 -7.48
C PHE A 81 -18.49 3.80 -6.11
N ILE A 82 -19.41 3.00 -5.57
CA ILE A 82 -19.94 3.17 -4.22
C ILE A 82 -18.81 3.09 -3.18
N CYS A 83 -17.89 2.14 -3.31
CA CYS A 83 -16.74 2.03 -2.42
C CYS A 83 -15.85 3.29 -2.47
N LEU A 84 -15.62 3.86 -3.66
CA LEU A 84 -14.89 5.12 -3.80
C LEU A 84 -15.65 6.32 -3.17
N VAL A 85 -16.97 6.35 -3.25
CA VAL A 85 -17.79 7.37 -2.59
C VAL A 85 -17.72 7.22 -1.06
N LEU A 86 -17.77 6.00 -0.52
CA LEU A 86 -17.59 5.74 0.90
C LEU A 86 -16.19 6.19 1.38
N LEU A 87 -15.17 5.94 0.57
CA LEU A 87 -13.81 6.41 0.82
C LEU A 87 -13.78 7.95 0.87
N ARG A 88 -14.41 8.62 -0.11
CA ARG A 88 -14.53 10.09 -0.14
C ARG A 88 -15.25 10.67 1.09
N ASN A 89 -16.22 9.94 1.62
CA ASN A 89 -16.96 10.32 2.82
C ASN A 89 -16.18 10.10 4.13
N GLY A 90 -14.95 9.56 4.05
CA GLY A 90 -14.07 9.37 5.20
C GLY A 90 -14.37 8.11 6.00
N VAL A 91 -15.02 7.11 5.42
CA VAL A 91 -15.14 5.79 6.03
C VAL A 91 -13.75 5.14 6.12
N SER A 92 -13.46 4.47 7.23
CA SER A 92 -12.15 3.83 7.47
C SER A 92 -11.74 2.92 6.31
N ALA A 93 -10.45 2.96 5.94
CA ALA A 93 -9.94 2.17 4.82
C ALA A 93 -10.15 0.66 5.04
N LYS A 94 -10.13 0.20 6.29
CA LYS A 94 -10.43 -1.19 6.68
C LYS A 94 -11.82 -1.66 6.21
N VAL A 95 -12.86 -0.87 6.45
CA VAL A 95 -14.24 -1.22 6.08
C VAL A 95 -14.43 -1.17 4.58
N VAL A 96 -13.94 -0.10 3.93
CA VAL A 96 -14.04 0.05 2.47
C VAL A 96 -13.24 -1.04 1.75
N GLY A 97 -12.06 -1.40 2.25
CA GLY A 97 -11.23 -2.48 1.72
C GLY A 97 -11.90 -3.85 1.86
N ALA A 98 -12.50 -4.14 3.03
CA ALA A 98 -13.28 -5.36 3.22
C ALA A 98 -14.47 -5.45 2.25
N LEU A 99 -15.24 -4.36 2.11
CA LEU A 99 -16.37 -4.29 1.17
C LEU A 99 -15.92 -4.45 -0.28
N THR A 100 -14.84 -3.76 -0.67
CA THR A 100 -14.26 -3.85 -2.02
C THR A 100 -13.79 -5.28 -2.32
N SER A 101 -13.11 -5.92 -1.36
CA SER A 101 -12.66 -7.31 -1.52
C SER A 101 -13.83 -8.30 -1.62
N LEU A 102 -14.91 -8.05 -0.89
CA LEU A 102 -16.12 -8.87 -0.94
C LEU A 102 -16.80 -8.75 -2.31
N THR A 103 -16.94 -7.54 -2.84
CA THR A 103 -17.58 -7.32 -4.14
C THR A 103 -16.76 -7.92 -5.27
N THR A 104 -15.44 -7.78 -5.25
CA THR A 104 -14.55 -8.40 -6.25
C THR A 104 -14.40 -9.91 -6.11
N LEU A 105 -14.82 -10.48 -4.97
CA LEU A 105 -14.83 -11.94 -4.74
C LEU A 105 -16.18 -12.56 -5.15
N VAL A 106 -17.30 -11.96 -4.74
CA VAL A 106 -18.64 -12.49 -4.98
C VAL A 106 -19.04 -12.39 -6.46
N MET A 107 -18.67 -11.31 -7.15
CA MET A 107 -19.06 -11.15 -8.56
C MET A 107 -18.48 -12.23 -9.48
N PRO A 108 -17.19 -12.60 -9.38
CA PRO A 108 -16.65 -13.76 -10.08
C PRO A 108 -17.27 -15.09 -9.66
N ILE A 109 -17.68 -15.27 -8.40
CA ILE A 109 -18.41 -16.47 -7.96
C ILE A 109 -19.75 -16.59 -8.69
N LEU A 110 -20.52 -15.50 -8.75
CA LEU A 110 -21.79 -15.45 -9.48
C LEU A 110 -21.58 -15.69 -10.98
N SER A 111 -20.61 -15.00 -11.58
CA SER A 111 -20.26 -15.19 -12.99
C SER A 111 -19.84 -16.63 -13.28
N SER A 112 -19.00 -17.24 -12.43
CA SER A 112 -18.59 -18.65 -12.56
C SER A 112 -19.80 -19.58 -12.44
N PHE A 113 -20.68 -19.38 -11.45
CA PHE A 113 -21.85 -20.21 -11.21
C PHE A 113 -22.80 -20.26 -12.42
N PHE A 114 -23.10 -19.11 -13.03
CA PHE A 114 -23.98 -19.02 -14.21
C PHE A 114 -23.28 -19.34 -15.56
N ASN A 115 -21.94 -19.44 -15.56
CA ASN A 115 -21.16 -19.89 -16.71
C ASN A 115 -20.68 -21.34 -16.49
N ASN A 116 -21.61 -22.27 -16.25
CA ASN A 116 -21.31 -23.71 -16.11
C ASN A 116 -20.31 -24.07 -15.00
N GLN A 117 -20.33 -23.32 -13.89
CA GLN A 117 -19.38 -23.45 -12.78
C GLN A 117 -17.93 -23.51 -13.28
N ASP A 118 -17.58 -22.55 -14.12
CA ASP A 118 -16.26 -22.45 -14.72
C ASP A 118 -15.22 -22.08 -13.65
N ILE A 119 -14.29 -23.01 -13.37
CA ILE A 119 -13.17 -22.83 -12.42
C ILE A 119 -11.87 -22.54 -13.20
N SER A 120 -11.98 -21.97 -14.40
CA SER A 120 -10.82 -21.65 -15.21
C SER A 120 -9.90 -20.62 -14.51
N PRO A 121 -8.61 -20.57 -14.91
CA PRO A 121 -7.64 -19.69 -14.26
C PRO A 121 -8.01 -18.19 -14.30
N LYS A 122 -8.91 -17.76 -15.20
CA LYS A 122 -9.41 -16.38 -15.23
C LYS A 122 -10.15 -15.99 -13.95
N TYR A 123 -10.92 -16.90 -13.35
CA TYR A 123 -11.66 -16.62 -12.11
C TYR A 123 -10.78 -16.85 -10.89
N ALA A 124 -9.94 -17.89 -10.92
CA ALA A 124 -9.00 -18.18 -9.85
C ALA A 124 -8.04 -17.01 -9.58
N THR A 125 -7.53 -16.36 -10.62
CA THR A 125 -6.66 -15.18 -10.46
C THR A 125 -7.39 -14.02 -9.77
N ILE A 126 -8.65 -13.74 -10.15
CA ILE A 126 -9.44 -12.67 -9.53
C ILE A 126 -9.73 -12.97 -8.05
N TRP A 127 -10.04 -14.23 -7.71
CA TRP A 127 -10.25 -14.66 -6.33
C TRP A 127 -9.01 -14.48 -5.46
N ILE A 128 -7.84 -14.95 -5.94
CA ILE A 128 -6.57 -14.82 -5.22
C ILE A 128 -6.25 -13.34 -4.98
N VAL A 129 -6.40 -12.51 -6.02
CA VAL A 129 -6.18 -11.06 -5.93
C VAL A 129 -7.11 -10.39 -4.93
N SER A 130 -8.38 -10.80 -4.89
CA SER A 130 -9.36 -10.24 -3.95
C SER A 130 -9.02 -10.61 -2.49
N ILE A 131 -8.58 -11.85 -2.24
CA ILE A 131 -8.12 -12.28 -0.91
C ILE A 131 -6.86 -11.50 -0.51
N LEU A 132 -5.88 -11.39 -1.40
CA LEU A 132 -4.62 -10.70 -1.12
C LEU A 132 -4.85 -9.19 -0.87
N PHE A 133 -5.74 -8.57 -1.64
CA PHE A 133 -6.17 -7.20 -1.40
C PHE A 133 -6.87 -7.04 -0.05
N CYS A 134 -7.71 -7.99 0.35
CA CYS A 134 -8.34 -7.99 1.68
C CYS A 134 -7.31 -8.09 2.82
N TYR A 135 -6.31 -8.95 2.64
CA TYR A 135 -5.24 -9.13 3.62
C TYR A 135 -4.50 -7.81 3.90
N ILE A 136 -4.19 -7.06 2.85
CA ILE A 136 -3.44 -5.80 2.96
C ILE A 136 -4.32 -4.67 3.50
N THR A 137 -5.58 -4.57 3.06
CA THR A 137 -6.44 -3.43 3.38
C THR A 137 -7.19 -3.59 4.70
N ALA A 138 -7.74 -4.78 4.96
CA ALA A 138 -8.64 -5.04 6.07
C ALA A 138 -7.94 -5.68 7.27
N ASN A 139 -7.69 -7.00 7.23
CA ASN A 139 -7.08 -7.81 8.28
C ASN A 139 -6.84 -9.26 7.79
N LEU A 140 -5.98 -10.00 8.51
CA LEU A 140 -5.76 -11.44 8.28
C LEU A 140 -7.04 -12.27 8.47
N LEU A 141 -7.79 -12.02 9.55
CA LEU A 141 -9.01 -12.78 9.87
C LEU A 141 -10.04 -12.70 8.74
N THR A 142 -10.27 -11.51 8.18
CA THR A 142 -11.19 -11.33 7.05
C THR A 142 -10.71 -12.03 5.79
N ALA A 143 -9.39 -12.04 5.53
CA ALA A 143 -8.82 -12.77 4.40
C ALA A 143 -8.99 -14.29 4.55
N VAL A 144 -8.83 -14.82 5.77
CA VAL A 144 -9.09 -16.25 6.06
C VAL A 144 -10.57 -16.60 5.88
N LEU A 145 -11.49 -15.73 6.31
CA LEU A 145 -12.92 -15.91 6.08
C LEU A 145 -13.25 -15.97 4.58
N TRP A 146 -12.69 -15.04 3.78
CA TRP A 146 -12.86 -15.04 2.33
C TRP A 146 -12.25 -16.26 1.64
N SER A 147 -11.09 -16.71 2.10
CA SER A 147 -10.48 -17.95 1.62
C SER A 147 -11.36 -19.16 1.93
N THR A 148 -11.91 -19.23 3.15
CA THR A 148 -12.84 -20.30 3.56
C THR A 148 -14.09 -20.33 2.70
N ILE A 149 -14.67 -19.15 2.41
CA ILE A 149 -15.85 -19.02 1.52
C ILE A 149 -15.54 -19.52 0.11
N ILE A 150 -14.37 -19.18 -0.44
CA ILE A 150 -13.97 -19.67 -1.77
C ILE A 150 -13.76 -21.19 -1.75
N VAL A 151 -13.10 -21.74 -0.74
CA VAL A 151 -12.89 -23.19 -0.62
C VAL A 151 -14.23 -23.93 -0.50
N ALA A 152 -15.17 -23.41 0.29
CA ALA A 152 -16.51 -23.96 0.39
C ALA A 152 -17.26 -23.91 -0.97
N TYR A 153 -17.15 -22.81 -1.70
CA TYR A 153 -17.70 -22.70 -3.05
C TYR A 153 -17.08 -23.71 -4.03
N LEU A 154 -15.76 -23.89 -4.01
CA LEU A 154 -15.06 -24.85 -4.87
C LEU A 154 -15.46 -26.29 -4.55
N ALA A 155 -15.61 -26.63 -3.26
CA ALA A 155 -16.11 -27.92 -2.83
C ALA A 155 -17.55 -28.16 -3.30
N LEU A 156 -18.42 -27.15 -3.22
CA LEU A 156 -19.78 -27.19 -3.73
C LEU A 156 -19.81 -27.42 -5.25
N VAL A 157 -19.00 -26.69 -6.01
CA VAL A 157 -18.89 -26.87 -7.46
C VAL A 157 -18.39 -28.27 -7.81
N ALA A 158 -17.37 -28.78 -7.10
CA ALA A 158 -16.87 -30.13 -7.29
C ALA A 158 -17.97 -31.17 -7.05
N TYR A 159 -18.74 -31.02 -5.97
CA TYR A 159 -19.89 -31.88 -5.67
C TYR A 159 -20.95 -31.86 -6.77
N ILE A 160 -21.33 -30.67 -7.27
CA ILE A 160 -22.30 -30.52 -8.36
C ILE A 160 -21.82 -31.24 -9.63
N LYS A 161 -20.55 -31.05 -10.00
CA LYS A 161 -19.96 -31.68 -11.19
C LYS A 161 -19.84 -33.19 -11.07
N LEU A 162 -19.46 -33.71 -9.91
CA LEU A 162 -19.38 -35.16 -9.66
C LEU A 162 -20.74 -35.85 -9.76
N ASN A 163 -21.81 -35.16 -9.35
CA ASN A 163 -23.19 -35.68 -9.44
C ASN A 163 -23.85 -35.42 -10.80
N GLY A 164 -23.14 -34.84 -11.78
CA GLY A 164 -23.66 -34.62 -13.12
C GLY A 164 -24.86 -33.65 -13.19
N ILE A 165 -25.03 -32.77 -12.21
CA ILE A 165 -26.15 -31.83 -12.18
C ILE A 165 -25.89 -30.73 -13.21
N SER A 166 -26.64 -30.74 -14.32
CA SER A 166 -26.55 -29.71 -15.35
C SER A 166 -27.25 -28.43 -14.88
N LEU A 167 -26.46 -27.43 -14.50
CA LEU A 167 -26.94 -26.09 -14.18
C LEU A 167 -26.95 -25.21 -15.44
N TYR A 168 -27.55 -24.02 -15.32
CA TYR A 168 -27.67 -23.05 -16.40
C TYR A 168 -26.31 -22.71 -17.04
N VAL A 169 -26.30 -22.64 -18.37
CA VAL A 169 -25.15 -22.23 -19.18
C VAL A 169 -25.56 -21.01 -19.98
N SER A 170 -24.89 -19.87 -19.75
CA SER A 170 -25.13 -18.63 -20.50
C SER A 170 -25.03 -18.85 -22.01
N SER A 171 -25.90 -18.16 -22.74
CA SER A 171 -25.73 -17.93 -24.18
C SER A 171 -24.32 -17.38 -24.45
N GLY A 172 -23.62 -17.94 -25.43
CA GLY A 172 -22.25 -17.56 -25.78
C GLY A 172 -21.12 -18.29 -25.03
N PHE A 173 -21.43 -19.06 -23.99
CA PHE A 173 -20.42 -19.90 -23.32
C PHE A 173 -20.08 -21.13 -24.18
N SER A 174 -18.82 -21.23 -24.61
CA SER A 174 -18.30 -22.38 -25.37
C SER A 174 -16.88 -22.72 -24.94
N ASN A 175 -16.45 -23.97 -25.18
CA ASN A 175 -15.08 -24.39 -24.90
C ASN A 175 -14.07 -23.56 -25.71
N SER A 176 -14.38 -23.23 -26.97
CA SER A 176 -13.54 -22.40 -27.84
C SER A 176 -13.37 -20.98 -27.27
N TYR A 177 -14.43 -20.40 -26.71
CA TYR A 177 -14.35 -19.10 -26.02
C TYR A 177 -13.42 -19.16 -24.82
N LEU A 178 -13.43 -20.26 -24.07
CA LEU A 178 -12.60 -20.41 -22.87
C LEU A 178 -11.10 -20.40 -23.21
N TYR A 179 -10.70 -21.06 -24.30
CA TYR A 179 -9.30 -21.06 -24.76
C TYR A 179 -8.80 -19.69 -25.24
N ILE A 180 -9.68 -18.86 -25.81
CA ILE A 180 -9.32 -17.52 -26.30
C ILE A 180 -9.39 -16.49 -25.18
N SER A 181 -10.45 -16.52 -24.36
CA SER A 181 -10.69 -15.52 -23.31
C SER A 181 -9.72 -15.66 -22.15
N ASN A 182 -9.40 -16.87 -21.69
CA ASN A 182 -8.51 -17.09 -20.54
C ASN A 182 -7.16 -16.37 -20.67
N PRO A 183 -6.36 -16.56 -21.74
CA PRO A 183 -5.06 -15.91 -21.84
C PRO A 183 -5.18 -14.38 -21.91
N ILE A 184 -6.20 -13.86 -22.58
CA ILE A 184 -6.43 -12.40 -22.67
C ILE A 184 -6.76 -11.84 -21.28
N VAL A 185 -7.74 -12.45 -20.61
CA VAL A 185 -8.21 -12.01 -19.29
C VAL A 185 -7.08 -12.12 -18.26
N ILE A 186 -6.35 -13.24 -18.24
CA ILE A 186 -5.19 -13.44 -17.35
C ILE A 186 -4.11 -12.40 -17.61
N THR A 187 -3.79 -12.10 -18.88
CA THR A 187 -2.78 -11.09 -19.22
C THR A 187 -3.16 -9.71 -18.69
N VAL A 188 -4.42 -9.32 -18.87
CA VAL A 188 -4.94 -8.04 -18.35
C VAL A 188 -4.87 -8.00 -16.83
N TYR A 189 -5.28 -9.08 -16.14
CA TYR A 189 -5.21 -9.16 -14.68
C TYR A 189 -3.78 -9.22 -14.15
N LEU A 190 -2.84 -9.88 -14.83
CA LEU A 190 -1.43 -9.88 -14.44
C LEU A 190 -0.82 -8.48 -14.52
N LEU A 191 -1.08 -7.74 -15.61
CA LEU A 191 -0.65 -6.35 -15.73
C LEU A 191 -1.25 -5.48 -14.62
N PHE A 192 -2.52 -5.72 -14.29
CA PHE A 192 -3.20 -5.07 -13.16
C PHE A 192 -2.52 -5.37 -11.82
N ILE A 193 -2.18 -6.64 -11.53
CA ILE A 193 -1.51 -7.03 -10.28
C ILE A 193 -0.14 -6.37 -10.18
N ILE A 194 0.68 -6.47 -11.22
CA ILE A 194 2.02 -5.89 -11.26
C ILE A 194 1.94 -4.38 -11.00
N ARG A 195 0.98 -3.69 -11.64
CA ARG A 195 0.80 -2.25 -11.48
C ARG A 195 0.32 -1.88 -10.07
N SER A 196 -0.76 -2.50 -9.59
CA SER A 196 -1.39 -2.16 -8.31
C SER A 196 -0.50 -2.50 -7.12
N MET A 197 0.04 -3.73 -7.07
CA MET A 197 0.94 -4.16 -6.00
C MET A 197 2.31 -3.49 -6.08
N GLY A 198 2.85 -3.29 -7.29
CA GLY A 198 4.12 -2.59 -7.47
C GLY A 198 4.07 -1.14 -6.97
N MET A 199 2.98 -0.42 -7.25
CA MET A 199 2.77 0.93 -6.74
C MET A 199 2.58 0.95 -5.22
N TYR A 200 1.84 -0.01 -4.66
CA TYR A 200 1.69 -0.15 -3.21
C TYR A 200 3.03 -0.35 -2.51
N TYR A 201 3.83 -1.31 -2.98
CA TYR A 201 5.13 -1.63 -2.41
C TYR A 201 6.08 -0.42 -2.45
N GLN A 202 6.12 0.30 -3.59
CA GLN A 202 6.88 1.54 -3.69
C GLN A 202 6.41 2.60 -2.71
N ASN A 203 5.09 2.76 -2.53
CA ASN A 203 4.53 3.71 -1.57
C ASN A 203 4.91 3.33 -0.13
N VAL A 204 4.80 2.06 0.26
CA VAL A 204 5.19 1.57 1.59
C VAL A 204 6.68 1.78 1.86
N ILE A 205 7.57 1.39 0.94
CA ILE A 205 9.01 1.63 1.09
C ILE A 205 9.30 3.13 1.22
N SER A 206 8.63 3.96 0.42
CA SER A 206 8.85 5.41 0.48
C SER A 206 8.44 6.00 1.83
N MET A 207 7.40 5.45 2.47
CA MET A 207 6.95 5.86 3.79
C MET A 207 7.92 5.41 4.88
N GLU A 208 8.36 4.15 4.84
CA GLU A 208 9.37 3.64 5.77
C GLU A 208 10.65 4.47 5.69
N ARG A 209 11.14 4.75 4.48
CA ARG A 209 12.32 5.59 4.27
C ARG A 209 12.15 7.00 4.86
N LYS A 210 10.96 7.61 4.72
CA LYS A 210 10.66 8.92 5.33
C LYS A 210 10.65 8.84 6.86
N ARG A 211 10.10 7.77 7.42
CA ARG A 211 10.06 7.54 8.87
C ARG A 211 11.46 7.38 9.44
N THR A 212 12.32 6.56 8.81
CA THR A 212 13.71 6.40 9.21
C THR A 212 14.47 7.72 9.13
N GLN A 213 14.26 8.52 8.06
CA GLN A 213 14.87 9.85 7.95
C GLN A 213 14.40 10.82 9.03
N GLN A 214 13.12 10.78 9.42
CA GLN A 214 12.59 11.62 10.50
C GLN A 214 13.18 11.21 11.85
N GLN A 215 13.31 9.91 12.13
CA GLN A 215 13.96 9.40 13.33
C GLN A 215 15.43 9.80 13.38
N GLN A 216 16.16 9.65 12.27
CA GLN A 216 17.55 10.09 12.15
C GLN A 216 17.70 11.60 12.39
N LYS A 217 16.78 12.43 11.87
CA LYS A 217 16.79 13.88 12.13
C LYS A 217 16.49 14.22 13.59
N GLN A 218 15.56 13.51 14.24
CA GLN A 218 15.27 13.69 15.66
C GLN A 218 16.48 13.32 16.52
N GLN A 219 17.12 12.19 16.25
CA GLN A 219 18.35 11.78 16.92
C GLN A 219 19.48 12.81 16.69
N LEU A 220 19.67 13.26 15.45
CA LEU A 220 20.66 14.29 15.14
C LEU A 220 20.38 15.61 15.87
N SER A 221 19.12 16.02 15.97
CA SER A 221 18.72 17.22 16.71
C SER A 221 19.03 17.10 18.20
N LEU A 222 18.78 15.93 18.81
CA LEU A 222 19.11 15.67 20.21
C LEU A 222 20.62 15.70 20.45
N ILE A 223 21.40 15.04 19.56
CA ILE A 223 22.87 15.08 19.60
C ILE A 223 23.37 16.51 19.49
N HIS A 224 22.84 17.27 18.54
CA HIS A 224 23.22 18.67 18.36
C HIS A 224 22.93 19.50 19.60
N GLN A 225 21.74 19.34 20.21
CA GLN A 225 21.36 20.06 21.41
C GLN A 225 22.27 19.73 22.61
N HIS A 226 22.66 18.46 22.78
CA HIS A 226 23.59 18.03 23.83
C HIS A 226 24.99 18.60 23.61
N LEU A 227 25.52 18.49 22.40
CA LEU A 227 26.84 19.03 22.04
C LEU A 227 26.88 20.56 22.18
N THR A 228 25.82 21.27 21.79
CA THR A 228 25.75 22.73 21.94
C THR A 228 25.73 23.15 23.40
N LYS A 229 25.04 22.40 24.28
CA LYS A 229 25.09 22.66 25.74
C LYS A 229 26.50 22.48 26.29
N GLN A 230 27.17 21.37 25.95
CA GLN A 230 28.55 21.11 26.38
C GLN A 230 29.52 22.17 25.84
N PHE A 231 29.39 22.56 24.57
CA PHE A 231 30.20 23.62 23.97
C PHE A 231 30.00 24.98 24.64
N MET A 232 28.75 25.36 24.98
CA MET A 232 28.51 26.59 25.73
C MET A 232 29.13 26.56 27.13
N LEU A 233 29.09 25.42 27.82
CA LEU A 233 29.75 25.23 29.11
C LEU A 233 31.26 25.39 28.99
N VAL A 234 31.90 24.72 28.02
CA VAL A 234 33.33 24.85 27.73
C VAL A 234 33.71 26.30 27.42
N LYS A 235 32.89 27.02 26.63
CA LYS A 235 33.12 28.44 26.35
C LYS A 235 33.00 29.32 27.59
N GLY A 236 32.06 28.99 28.49
CA GLY A 236 31.91 29.63 29.79
C GLY A 236 33.15 29.44 30.68
N PHE A 237 33.58 28.19 30.83
CA PHE A 237 34.80 27.84 31.58
C PHE A 237 36.06 28.45 30.96
N SER A 238 36.19 28.48 29.64
CA SER A 238 37.32 29.13 28.95
C SER A 238 37.39 30.63 29.24
N ARG A 239 36.23 31.32 29.27
CA ARG A 239 36.17 32.75 29.61
C ARG A 239 36.48 32.99 31.10
N SER A 240 36.03 32.10 31.97
CA SER A 240 36.37 32.10 33.41
C SER A 240 37.86 31.84 33.64
N GLY A 241 38.46 30.88 32.92
CA GLY A 241 39.90 30.60 32.97
C GLY A 241 40.73 31.78 32.48
N ARG A 242 40.30 32.48 31.42
CA ARG A 242 40.99 33.69 30.94
C ARG A 242 40.99 34.83 31.97
N THR A 243 39.92 34.96 32.75
CA THR A 243 39.83 35.97 33.83
C THR A 243 40.63 35.55 35.06
N ALA A 244 40.59 34.27 35.45
CA ALA A 244 41.45 33.71 36.50
C ALA A 244 42.96 33.85 36.17
N PHE A 245 43.34 33.65 34.91
CA PHE A 245 44.71 33.86 34.42
C PHE A 245 45.15 35.33 34.56
N GLN A 246 44.27 36.28 34.23
CA GLN A 246 44.54 37.71 34.40
C GLN A 246 44.67 38.11 35.87
N ASN A 247 43.98 37.39 36.77
CA ASN A 247 44.02 37.63 38.21
C ASN A 247 45.15 36.88 38.94
N GLY A 248 45.91 36.02 38.24
CA GLY A 248 47.02 35.25 38.84
C GLY A 248 46.60 34.02 39.66
N GLU A 249 45.34 33.60 39.57
CA GLU A 249 44.79 32.46 40.32
C GLU A 249 45.03 31.15 39.55
N LEU A 250 46.23 30.56 39.73
CA LEU A 250 46.66 29.34 39.02
C LEU A 250 45.84 28.09 39.38
N GLU A 251 45.38 27.95 40.63
CA GLU A 251 44.54 26.81 41.04
C GLU A 251 43.16 26.81 40.34
N LEU A 252 42.57 28.00 40.19
CA LEU A 252 41.28 28.18 39.54
C LEU A 252 41.37 27.96 38.01
N LEU A 253 42.53 28.29 37.44
CA LEU A 253 42.85 28.02 36.04
C LEU A 253 42.94 26.51 35.76
N GLU A 254 43.66 25.77 36.61
CA GLU A 254 43.85 24.33 36.46
C GLU A 254 42.50 23.59 36.61
N ALA A 255 41.69 23.95 37.60
CA ALA A 255 40.34 23.43 37.77
C ALA A 255 39.43 23.70 36.55
N CYS A 256 39.53 24.88 35.92
CA CYS A 256 38.78 25.18 34.70
C CYS A 256 39.22 24.31 33.52
N PHE A 257 40.53 24.04 33.37
CA PHE A 257 41.03 23.19 32.29
C PHE A 257 40.64 21.73 32.48
N THR A 258 40.72 21.19 33.70
CA THR A 258 40.30 19.81 33.99
C THR A 258 38.81 19.60 33.72
N GLU A 259 37.96 20.60 34.03
CA GLU A 259 36.53 20.51 33.75
C GLU A 259 36.23 20.65 32.24
N ILE A 260 36.99 21.46 31.49
CA ILE A 260 36.89 21.51 30.02
C ILE A 260 37.25 20.15 29.42
N GLU A 261 38.35 19.53 29.85
CA GLU A 261 38.79 18.21 29.38
C GLU A 261 37.74 17.14 29.67
N LYS A 262 37.15 17.16 30.87
CA LYS A 262 36.06 16.27 31.26
C LYS A 262 34.80 16.46 30.40
N GLN A 263 34.38 17.69 30.14
CA GLN A 263 33.22 17.96 29.29
C GLN A 263 33.46 17.56 27.82
N CYS A 264 34.69 17.73 27.31
CA CYS A 264 35.09 17.21 26.01
C CYS A 264 35.11 15.67 25.96
N GLY A 265 35.60 15.00 27.01
CA GLY A 265 35.56 13.54 27.12
C GLY A 265 34.14 12.97 27.14
N ILE A 266 33.22 13.62 27.87
CA ILE A 266 31.80 13.22 27.88
C ILE A 266 31.17 13.42 26.50
N ALA A 267 31.53 14.49 25.77
CA ALA A 267 31.05 14.74 24.41
C ALA A 267 31.51 13.67 23.42
N ILE A 268 32.77 13.23 23.53
CA ILE A 268 33.36 12.18 22.68
C ILE A 268 32.70 10.84 22.95
N ASN A 269 32.60 10.42 24.21
CA ASN A 269 31.94 9.16 24.57
C ASN A 269 30.48 9.13 24.12
N TYR A 270 29.76 10.26 24.23
CA TYR A 270 28.38 10.37 23.77
C TYR A 270 28.26 10.25 22.23
N LEU A 271 29.24 10.78 21.49
CA LEU A 271 29.31 10.58 20.04
C LEU A 271 29.58 9.12 19.69
N ASP A 272 30.53 8.46 20.35
CA ASP A 272 30.88 7.05 20.12
C ASP A 272 29.72 6.10 20.40
N GLU A 273 29.03 6.25 21.54
CA GLU A 273 27.82 5.48 21.88
C GLU A 273 26.69 5.69 20.87
N SER A 274 26.56 6.91 20.33
CA SER A 274 25.54 7.22 19.31
C SER A 274 25.85 6.60 17.94
N SER A 275 27.13 6.38 17.62
CA SER A 275 27.56 5.64 16.42
C SER A 275 27.38 4.12 16.57
N GLU A 276 27.65 3.55 17.74
CA GLU A 276 27.45 2.10 17.98
C GLU A 276 25.96 1.72 17.95
N GLN A 277 25.07 2.56 18.47
CA GLN A 277 23.61 2.34 18.37
C GLN A 277 23.10 2.37 16.92
N LYS A 278 23.70 3.17 16.04
CA LYS A 278 23.38 3.17 14.61
C LYS A 278 23.77 1.86 13.93
N HIS A 279 24.91 1.29 14.30
CA HIS A 279 25.40 0.06 13.66
C HIS A 279 24.61 -1.17 14.10
N ASN A 280 24.17 -1.22 15.36
CA ASN A 280 23.31 -2.30 15.86
C ASN A 280 21.87 -2.19 15.35
N GLY A 281 21.37 -0.99 15.03
CA GLY A 281 20.02 -0.78 14.48
C GLY A 281 19.83 -1.27 13.04
N GLU A 282 20.88 -1.28 12.22
CA GLU A 282 20.82 -1.79 10.83
C GLU A 282 20.76 -3.33 10.77
N ASN A 283 21.31 -4.03 11.77
CA ASN A 283 21.27 -5.50 11.85
C ASN A 283 19.89 -6.08 12.23
N TYR A 284 18.93 -5.26 12.67
CA TYR A 284 17.57 -5.73 12.98
C TYR A 284 16.53 -5.42 11.89
N THR A 285 16.95 -4.87 10.75
CA THR A 285 16.07 -4.61 9.59
C THR A 285 16.17 -5.66 8.47
N GLU A 286 16.99 -6.71 8.63
CA GLU A 286 16.98 -7.90 7.78
C GLU A 286 16.25 -9.07 8.46
N VAL A 287 14.93 -8.96 8.64
CA VAL A 287 14.01 -10.12 8.78
C VAL A 287 12.72 -9.82 8.06
#